data_AF-A0AAE4K7X7-F1
#
_entry.id   AF-A0AAE4K7X7-F1
#
_cell.length_a   1.000
_cell.length_b   1.000
_cell.length_c   1.000
_cell.angle_alpha   90.00
_cell.angle_beta   90.00
_cell.angle_gamma   90.00
#
_symmetry.space_group_name_H-M   'P 1'
#
loop_
_entity.id
_entity.type
_entity.pdbx_description
1 polymer ?
#
loop_
_entity_poly.entity_id
_entity_poly.type
_entity_poly.pdbx_seq_one_letter_code
_entity_poly.pdbx_strand_id
1 'polypeptide(L)'
;MDIAWNAFTPVASLAGGLLIGAAASVLVLCNGRIAGISGIVAGLLPPPASDRAWRALFVLGLLLAPLLVSLASALPAPRIDAGYAAIVLAGLLVGVGTRYGAGCTSGHGVCGLSRLSPRSAVATACFMAAGFLSVYLLRHVLGLQGALP
;
A
#
# COMPACT_ATOMS: atom_id res chain seq x y z
N MET A 1 6.37 14.36 26.93
CA MET A 1 6.50 13.35 25.85
C MET A 1 6.00 12.04 26.43
N ASP A 2 4.74 11.71 26.21
CA ASP A 2 4.23 10.38 26.56
C ASP A 2 4.57 9.43 25.41
N ILE A 3 5.45 8.47 25.69
CA ILE A 3 5.70 7.37 24.76
C ILE A 3 4.50 6.44 24.88
N ALA A 4 3.78 6.24 23.78
CA ALA A 4 2.64 5.33 23.72
C ALA A 4 3.09 3.86 23.77
N TRP A 5 3.55 3.40 24.93
CA TRP A 5 4.02 2.03 25.16
C TRP A 5 2.98 0.97 24.82
N ASN A 6 1.69 1.30 24.94
CA ASN A 6 0.57 0.46 24.53
C ASN A 6 0.48 0.21 23.01
N ALA A 7 0.99 1.13 22.19
CA ALA A 7 1.04 0.98 20.74
C ALA A 7 2.29 0.22 20.27
N PHE A 8 3.28 0.06 21.14
CA PHE A 8 4.52 -0.66 20.81
C PHE A 8 4.27 -2.17 20.80
N THR A 9 4.08 -2.72 19.59
CA THR A 9 3.77 -4.14 19.35
C THR A 9 4.87 -4.82 18.52
N PRO A 10 6.09 -5.00 19.08
CA PRO A 10 7.26 -5.43 18.31
C PRO A 10 7.09 -6.83 17.71
N VAL A 11 6.52 -7.76 18.47
CA VAL A 11 6.31 -9.14 18.01
C VAL A 11 5.29 -9.20 16.87
N ALA A 12 4.15 -8.51 17.01
CA ALA A 12 3.11 -8.48 15.98
C ALA A 12 3.61 -7.78 14.70
N SER A 13 4.34 -6.66 14.86
CA SER A 13 4.93 -5.92 13.74
C SER A 13 5.98 -6.75 12.99
N LEU A 14 6.84 -7.47 13.72
CA LEU A 14 7.82 -8.39 13.13
C LEU A 14 7.13 -9.55 12.40
N ALA A 15 6.14 -10.19 13.03
CA ALA A 15 5.38 -11.28 12.43
C ALA A 15 4.69 -10.83 11.13
N GLY A 16 4.05 -9.66 11.13
CA GLY A 16 3.45 -9.07 9.92
C GLY A 16 4.48 -8.80 8.83
N GLY A 17 5.64 -8.24 9.19
CA GLY A 17 6.75 -8.02 8.25
C GLY A 17 7.29 -9.32 7.63
N LEU A 18 7.47 -10.37 8.44
CA LEU A 18 7.89 -11.69 7.98
C LEU A 18 6.84 -12.30 7.03
N LEU A 19 5.55 -12.18 7.34
CA LEU A 19 4.47 -12.66 6.47
C LEU A 19 4.46 -11.95 5.12
N ILE A 20 4.59 -10.62 5.09
CA ILE A 20 4.68 -9.84 3.85
C ILE A 20 5.91 -10.24 3.04
N GLY A 21 7.07 -10.37 3.70
CA GLY A 21 8.33 -10.79 3.06
C GLY A 21 8.26 -12.21 2.49
N ALA A 22 7.66 -13.15 3.22
CA ALA A 22 7.42 -14.51 2.76
C ALA A 22 6.47 -14.53 1.56
N ALA A 23 5.35 -13.81 1.61
CA ALA A 23 4.41 -13.72 0.50
C ALA A 23 5.05 -13.12 -0.77
N ALA A 24 5.84 -12.06 -0.62
CA ALA A 24 6.59 -11.47 -1.73
C ALA A 24 7.64 -12.44 -2.31
N SER A 25 8.33 -13.20 -1.44
CA SER A 25 9.32 -14.20 -1.84
C SER A 25 8.67 -15.36 -2.59
N VAL A 26 7.53 -15.87 -2.11
CA VAL A 26 6.75 -16.91 -2.81
C VAL A 26 6.34 -16.43 -4.20
N LEU A 27 5.84 -15.20 -4.33
CA LEU A 27 5.44 -14.67 -5.64
C LEU A 27 6.64 -14.58 -6.61
N VAL A 28 7.81 -14.15 -6.14
CA VAL A 28 9.01 -14.05 -6.97
C VAL A 28 9.55 -15.44 -7.32
N LEU A 29 9.61 -16.38 -6.37
CA LEU A 29 10.20 -17.70 -6.57
C LEU A 29 9.29 -18.64 -7.37
N CYS A 30 7.98 -18.63 -7.12
CA CYS A 30 7.04 -19.54 -7.78
C CYS A 30 6.52 -18.99 -9.11
N ASN A 31 6.27 -17.68 -9.21
CA ASN A 31 5.69 -17.07 -10.42
C ASN A 31 6.70 -16.26 -11.24
N GLY A 32 7.89 -15.99 -10.72
CA GLY A 32 8.89 -15.14 -11.38
C GLY A 32 8.49 -13.66 -11.43
N ARG A 33 7.53 -13.22 -10.60
CA ARG A 33 6.96 -11.87 -10.67
C ARG A 33 7.16 -11.07 -9.39
N ILE A 34 7.33 -9.76 -9.55
CA ILE A 34 7.54 -8.82 -8.45
C ILE A 34 6.18 -8.27 -7.96
N ALA A 35 6.00 -8.19 -6.65
CA ALA A 35 4.76 -7.70 -6.03
C ALA A 35 4.59 -6.17 -6.17
N GLY A 36 4.07 -5.72 -7.31
CA GLY A 36 3.68 -4.33 -7.56
C GLY A 36 2.17 -4.19 -7.71
N ILE A 37 1.42 -3.89 -6.63
CA ILE A 37 -0.05 -3.91 -6.62
C ILE A 37 -0.63 -2.99 -7.70
N SER A 38 -0.12 -1.76 -7.83
CA SER A 38 -0.57 -0.82 -8.87
C SER A 38 -0.38 -1.41 -10.27
N GLY A 39 0.75 -2.08 -10.53
CA GLY A 39 1.04 -2.77 -11.77
C GLY A 39 0.18 -4.01 -11.99
N ILE A 40 -0.18 -4.73 -10.93
CA ILE A 40 -1.07 -5.91 -10.97
C ILE A 40 -2.47 -5.49 -11.40
N VAL A 41 -3.07 -4.55 -10.66
CA VAL A 41 -4.41 -3.99 -10.92
C VAL A 41 -4.46 -3.35 -12.31
N ALA A 42 -3.44 -2.57 -12.66
CA ALA A 42 -3.25 -1.99 -13.98
C ALA A 42 -3.34 -3.00 -15.14
N GLY A 43 -2.77 -4.20 -14.98
CA GLY A 43 -2.80 -5.22 -16.03
C GLY A 43 -4.14 -5.94 -16.18
N LEU A 44 -5.08 -5.71 -15.25
CA LEU A 44 -6.47 -6.14 -15.36
C LEU A 44 -7.33 -5.13 -16.14
N LEU A 45 -6.89 -3.87 -16.24
CA LEU A 45 -7.59 -2.83 -16.99
C LEU A 45 -7.33 -2.95 -18.50
N PRO A 46 -8.26 -2.51 -19.37
CA PRO A 46 -8.06 -2.52 -20.81
C PRO A 46 -6.92 -1.60 -21.30
N PRO A 47 -6.12 -1.99 -22.32
CA PRO A 47 -6.07 -3.33 -22.90
C PRO A 47 -5.40 -4.31 -21.93
N PRO A 48 -6.06 -5.43 -21.64
CA PRO A 48 -5.65 -6.27 -20.53
C PRO A 48 -4.48 -7.17 -20.91
N ALA A 49 -3.62 -7.46 -19.94
CA ALA A 49 -2.44 -8.27 -20.18
C ALA A 49 -2.79 -9.75 -20.49
N SER A 50 -1.86 -10.47 -21.13
CA SER A 50 -2.03 -11.90 -21.44
C SER A 50 -2.11 -12.77 -20.18
N ASP A 51 -1.62 -12.28 -19.05
CA ASP A 51 -1.45 -12.99 -17.79
C ASP A 51 -2.50 -12.60 -16.75
N ARG A 52 -3.72 -12.25 -17.20
CA ARG A 52 -4.84 -11.81 -16.36
C ARG A 52 -5.19 -12.74 -15.20
N ALA A 53 -5.13 -14.06 -15.40
CA ALA A 53 -5.61 -15.03 -14.42
C ALA A 53 -4.90 -14.92 -13.07
N TRP A 54 -3.56 -14.91 -13.06
CA TRP A 54 -2.81 -14.80 -11.79
C TRP A 54 -2.99 -13.43 -11.14
N ARG A 55 -3.11 -12.36 -11.94
CA ARG A 55 -3.35 -11.00 -11.45
C ARG A 55 -4.69 -10.89 -10.74
N ALA A 56 -5.72 -11.49 -11.34
CA ALA A 56 -7.06 -11.54 -10.77
C ALA A 56 -7.06 -12.37 -9.48
N LEU A 57 -6.41 -13.52 -9.46
CA LEU A 57 -6.26 -14.35 -8.25
C LEU A 57 -5.49 -13.62 -7.14
N PHE A 58 -4.44 -12.87 -7.48
CA PHE A 58 -3.71 -12.06 -6.52
C PHE A 58 -4.59 -10.98 -5.88
N VAL A 59 -5.32 -10.22 -6.71
CA VAL A 59 -6.23 -9.17 -6.23
C VAL A 59 -7.37 -9.77 -5.41
N LEU A 60 -7.93 -10.90 -5.87
CA LEU A 60 -8.94 -11.63 -5.12
C LEU A 60 -8.42 -12.08 -3.75
N GLY A 61 -7.20 -12.64 -3.69
CA GLY A 61 -6.56 -13.00 -2.43
C GLY A 61 -6.37 -11.81 -1.48
N LEU A 62 -5.98 -10.64 -2.02
CA LEU A 62 -5.84 -9.41 -1.24
C LEU A 62 -7.18 -8.93 -0.65
N LEU A 63 -8.28 -9.09 -1.38
CA LEU A 63 -9.63 -8.74 -0.92
C LEU A 63 -10.21 -9.78 0.05
N LEU A 64 -9.92 -11.07 -0.17
CA LEU A 64 -10.39 -12.16 0.68
C LEU A 64 -9.65 -12.24 2.01
N ALA A 65 -8.37 -11.85 2.09
CA ALA A 65 -7.59 -11.91 3.32
C ALA A 65 -8.29 -11.25 4.54
N PRO A 66 -8.74 -9.98 4.49
CA PRO A 66 -9.44 -9.38 5.63
C PRO A 66 -10.80 -10.03 5.90
N LEU A 67 -11.50 -10.54 4.88
CA LEU A 67 -12.77 -11.27 5.04
C LEU A 67 -12.56 -12.58 5.80
N LEU A 68 -11.51 -13.33 5.48
CA LEU A 68 -11.17 -14.56 6.19
C LEU A 68 -10.77 -14.29 7.65
N VAL A 69 -10.02 -13.21 7.90
CA VAL A 69 -9.68 -12.78 9.26
C VAL A 69 -10.95 -12.40 10.05
N SER A 70 -11.92 -11.77 9.40
CA SER A 70 -13.18 -11.38 10.05
C SER A 70 -14.01 -12.55 10.60
N LEU A 71 -13.79 -13.77 10.09
CA LEU A 71 -14.44 -14.99 10.61
C LEU A 71 -13.84 -15.46 11.94
N ALA A 72 -12.58 -15.10 12.22
CA ALA A 72 -11.86 -15.52 13.42
C ALA A 72 -11.77 -14.41 14.47
N SER A 73 -11.77 -13.13 14.07
CA SER A 73 -11.67 -11.99 14.98
C SER A 73 -12.42 -10.77 14.46
N ALA A 74 -12.87 -9.91 15.39
CA ALA A 74 -13.47 -8.64 15.02
C ALA A 74 -12.42 -7.72 14.35
N LEU A 75 -12.74 -7.23 13.15
CA LEU A 75 -11.91 -6.26 12.47
C LEU A 75 -11.99 -4.90 13.17
N PRO A 76 -10.86 -4.18 13.33
CA PRO A 76 -10.90 -2.80 13.78
C PRO A 76 -11.79 -1.95 12.88
N ALA A 77 -12.64 -1.11 13.47
CA ALA A 77 -13.51 -0.23 12.71
C ALA A 77 -12.67 0.74 11.85
N PRO A 78 -12.89 0.80 10.52
CA PRO A 78 -12.17 1.72 9.66
C PRO A 78 -12.52 3.16 10.03
N ARG A 79 -11.52 3.92 10.48
CA ARG A 79 -11.66 5.34 10.77
C ARG A 79 -11.19 6.15 9.57
N ILE A 80 -12.14 6.67 8.79
CA ILE A 80 -11.86 7.51 7.62
C ILE A 80 -12.24 8.94 7.98
N ASP A 81 -11.24 9.71 8.42
CA ASP A 81 -11.39 11.12 8.77
C ASP A 81 -11.24 12.01 7.50
N ALA A 82 -12.00 11.71 6.44
CA ALA A 82 -11.99 12.43 5.15
C ALA A 82 -13.32 12.28 4.39
N GLY A 83 -13.81 13.37 3.80
CA GLY A 83 -14.99 13.34 2.93
C GLY A 83 -14.77 12.58 1.62
N TYR A 84 -15.85 12.12 0.99
CA TYR A 84 -15.78 11.28 -0.22
C TYR A 84 -15.02 11.95 -1.37
N ALA A 85 -15.16 13.27 -1.54
CA ALA A 85 -14.45 14.02 -2.56
C ALA A 85 -12.92 13.94 -2.37
N ALA A 86 -12.44 14.04 -1.12
CA ALA A 86 -11.03 13.93 -0.80
C ALA A 86 -10.50 12.51 -1.07
N ILE A 87 -11.29 11.47 -0.76
CA ILE A 87 -10.93 10.08 -1.04
C ILE A 87 -10.77 9.83 -2.53
N VAL A 88 -11.74 10.29 -3.34
CA VAL A 88 -11.69 10.14 -4.80
C VAL A 88 -10.51 10.90 -5.38
N LEU A 89 -10.29 12.15 -4.98
CA LEU A 89 -9.17 12.96 -5.46
C LEU A 89 -7.82 12.35 -5.06
N ALA A 90 -7.68 11.92 -3.81
CA ALA A 90 -6.46 11.25 -3.34
C ALA A 90 -6.20 9.95 -4.12
N GLY A 91 -7.23 9.13 -4.35
CA GLY A 91 -7.13 7.91 -5.14
C GLY A 91 -6.68 8.17 -6.58
N LEU A 92 -7.23 9.19 -7.23
CA LEU A 92 -6.82 9.60 -8.58
C LEU A 92 -5.36 10.10 -8.61
N LEU A 93 -4.97 10.96 -7.68
CA LEU A 93 -3.60 11.48 -7.58
C LEU A 93 -2.59 10.35 -7.33
N VAL A 94 -2.91 9.41 -6.44
CA VAL A 94 -2.08 8.22 -6.19
C VAL A 94 -2.03 7.32 -7.42
N GLY A 95 -3.17 7.10 -8.10
CA GLY A 95 -3.23 6.33 -9.33
C GLY A 95 -2.32 6.89 -10.42
N VAL A 96 -2.43 8.19 -10.70
CA VAL A 96 -1.58 8.91 -11.64
C VAL A 96 -0.11 8.88 -11.20
N GLY A 97 0.16 9.16 -9.94
CA GLY A 97 1.51 9.16 -9.38
C GLY A 97 2.22 7.80 -9.47
N THR A 98 1.52 6.71 -9.17
CA THR A 98 2.10 5.36 -9.28
C THR A 98 2.36 4.94 -10.72
N ARG A 99 1.62 5.49 -11.69
CA ARG A 99 1.92 5.29 -13.12
C ARG A 99 3.16 6.05 -13.55
N TYR A 100 3.26 7.34 -13.22
CA TYR A 100 4.46 8.12 -13.52
C TYR A 100 5.71 7.61 -12.81
N GLY A 101 5.58 7.14 -11.57
CA GLY A 101 6.66 6.50 -10.82
C GLY A 101 7.06 5.12 -11.37
N ALA A 102 6.30 4.56 -12.31
CA ALA A 102 6.40 3.19 -12.80
C ALA A 102 6.42 2.15 -11.66
N GLY A 103 5.61 2.38 -10.63
CA GLY A 103 5.51 1.52 -9.46
C GLY A 103 4.77 2.17 -8.29
N CYS A 104 4.52 1.37 -7.26
CA CYS A 104 3.94 1.80 -6.00
C CYS A 104 4.87 1.42 -4.83
N THR A 105 4.46 1.73 -3.61
CA THR A 105 5.20 1.40 -2.39
C THR A 105 5.40 -0.10 -2.18
N SER A 106 4.48 -0.96 -2.64
CA SER A 106 4.70 -2.42 -2.57
C SER A 106 5.86 -2.86 -3.47
N GLY A 107 5.93 -2.32 -4.69
CA GLY A 107 6.96 -2.69 -5.67
C GLY A 107 8.32 -2.07 -5.36
N HIS A 108 8.36 -0.78 -5.06
CA HIS A 108 9.62 -0.06 -4.77
C HIS A 108 10.07 -0.22 -3.32
N GLY A 109 9.14 -0.14 -2.36
CA GLY A 109 9.45 -0.24 -0.94
C GLY A 109 9.74 -1.67 -0.51
N VAL A 110 8.78 -2.58 -0.68
CA VAL A 110 8.95 -3.97 -0.22
C VAL A 110 9.94 -4.71 -1.12
N CYS A 111 9.63 -4.91 -2.40
CA CYS A 111 10.50 -5.73 -3.26
C CYS A 111 11.76 -4.99 -3.75
N GLY A 112 11.64 -3.70 -4.07
CA GLY A 112 12.72 -2.91 -4.69
C GLY A 112 13.87 -2.62 -3.73
N LEU A 113 13.56 -2.25 -2.49
CA LEU A 113 14.56 -1.97 -1.47
C LEU A 113 15.27 -3.25 -1.01
N SER A 114 14.55 -4.37 -0.86
CA SER A 114 15.14 -5.69 -0.56
C SER A 114 16.12 -6.17 -1.64
N ARG A 115 15.96 -5.71 -2.88
CA ARG A 115 16.88 -5.99 -4.00
C ARG A 115 18.01 -4.96 -4.12
N LEU A 116 18.19 -4.08 -3.13
CA LEU A 116 19.21 -3.03 -3.08
C LEU A 116 19.19 -2.10 -4.31
N SER A 117 18.00 -1.83 -4.85
CA SER A 117 17.85 -0.99 -6.04
C SER A 117 17.94 0.51 -5.68
N PRO A 118 18.93 1.26 -6.20
CA PRO A 118 19.05 2.69 -5.91
C PRO A 118 17.86 3.49 -6.48
N ARG A 119 17.36 3.11 -7.65
CA ARG A 119 16.12 3.67 -8.22
C ARG A 119 14.94 3.52 -7.25
N SER A 120 14.81 2.35 -6.63
CA SER A 120 13.69 2.09 -5.71
C SER A 120 13.85 2.80 -4.37
N ALA A 121 15.09 2.97 -3.89
CA ALA A 121 15.38 3.78 -2.72
C ALA A 121 14.95 5.25 -2.94
N VAL A 122 15.33 5.85 -4.07
CA VAL A 122 14.93 7.22 -4.43
C VAL A 122 13.41 7.33 -4.56
N ALA A 123 12.76 6.41 -5.29
CA ALA A 123 11.31 6.41 -5.44
C ALA A 123 10.59 6.33 -4.08
N THR A 124 11.04 5.44 -3.20
CA THR A 124 10.47 5.27 -1.86
C THR A 124 10.67 6.52 -1.01
N ALA A 125 11.85 7.14 -1.06
CA ALA A 125 12.10 8.40 -0.37
C ALA A 125 11.17 9.52 -0.85
N CYS A 126 10.95 9.64 -2.17
CA CYS A 126 10.01 10.60 -2.73
C CYS A 126 8.56 10.33 -2.29
N PHE A 127 8.11 9.07 -2.28
CA PHE A 127 6.77 8.72 -1.81
C PHE A 127 6.57 9.08 -0.34
N MET A 128 7.54 8.77 0.52
CA MET A 128 7.48 9.11 1.93
C MET A 128 7.51 10.62 2.16
N ALA A 129 8.40 11.33 1.47
CA ALA A 129 8.47 12.80 1.54
C ALA A 129 7.16 13.45 1.11
N ALA A 130 6.57 13.01 -0.01
CA ALA A 130 5.28 13.51 -0.47
C ALA A 130 4.15 13.22 0.53
N GLY A 131 4.13 12.02 1.14
CA GLY A 131 3.18 11.66 2.18
C GLY A 131 3.30 12.54 3.42
N PHE A 132 4.52 12.72 3.93
CA PHE A 132 4.79 13.60 5.09
C PHE A 132 4.42 15.05 4.78
N LEU A 133 4.82 15.56 3.62
CA LEU A 133 4.48 16.93 3.20
C LEU A 133 2.96 17.10 3.06
N SER A 134 2.26 16.14 2.47
CA SER A 134 0.80 16.18 2.33
C SER A 134 0.11 16.25 3.69
N VAL A 135 0.52 15.39 4.64
CA VAL A 135 -0.04 15.40 6.00
C VAL A 135 0.28 16.71 6.72
N TYR A 136 1.50 17.22 6.60
CA TYR A 136 1.90 18.49 7.20
C TYR A 136 1.07 19.65 6.67
N LEU A 137 0.99 19.80 5.34
CA LEU A 137 0.21 20.86 4.70
C LEU A 137 -1.27 20.77 5.05
N LEU A 138 -1.88 19.59 4.92
CA LEU A 138 -3.31 19.42 5.15
C LEU A 138 -3.68 19.61 6.62
N ARG A 139 -2.90 19.04 7.56
CA ARG A 139 -3.28 19.04 8.99
C ARG A 139 -2.79 20.25 9.77
N HIS A 140 -1.63 20.81 9.42
CA HIS A 140 -0.99 21.87 10.22
C HIS A 140 -1.07 23.25 9.54
N VAL A 141 -0.97 23.32 8.21
CA VAL A 141 -1.04 24.59 7.48
C VAL A 141 -2.48 24.96 7.16
N LEU A 142 -3.24 24.02 6.60
CA LEU A 142 -4.64 24.25 6.18
C LEU A 142 -5.67 23.93 7.27
N GLY A 143 -5.25 23.28 8.36
CA GLY A 143 -6.14 22.94 9.48
C GLY A 143 -7.31 22.02 9.10
N LEU A 144 -7.18 21.24 8.02
CA LEU A 144 -8.22 20.33 7.53
C LEU A 144 -8.26 19.07 8.42
N GLN A 145 -8.83 19.22 9.62
CA GLN A 145 -9.17 18.13 10.52
C GLN A 145 -10.68 17.87 10.40
N GLY A 146 -11.08 16.88 9.61
CA GLY A 146 -12.49 16.51 9.42
C GLY A 146 -13.33 17.51 8.59
N ALA A 147 -12.71 18.40 7.83
CA ALA A 147 -13.37 19.57 7.22
C ALA A 147 -13.82 19.42 5.76
N LEU A 148 -14.13 18.21 5.30
CA LEU A 148 -14.96 18.04 4.10
C LEU A 148 -16.00 16.95 4.40
N PRO A 149 -17.31 17.26 4.34
CA PRO A 149 -18.37 16.27 4.48
C PRO A 149 -18.29 15.18 3.40
#